data_AF-A0A7Y0ZJ01-F1
#
_entry.id   AF-A0A7Y0ZJ01-F1
#
_cell.length_a   1.000
_cell.length_b   1.000
_cell.length_c   1.000
_cell.angle_alpha   90.00
_cell.angle_beta   90.00
_cell.angle_gamma   90.00
#
_symmetry.space_group_name_H-M   'P 1'
#
loop_
_entity.id
_entity.type
_entity.pdbx_description
1 polymer ?
#
loop_
_entity_poly.entity_id
_entity_poly.type
_entity_poly.pdbx_seq_one_letter_code
_entity_poly.pdbx_strand_id
1 'polypeptide(L)'
;MFTPAAAPTVLPAVGPAGEASTVKTLLSQLFDAEQAGKTQTVQDLRDKLNDLRQKMGDEKFKEALNKLGESADSKFLEFLKRMLDEWFPSDDVAPPSPPSPRGGGGGGGRVNPAGFGPAEKMSDKPYTNGRNYFNYKPDNSNPGQKPGTGKESGNIWSGFKQGPDGNCVTVSAIKAAMMRYGKEPTDVFKEVKGAGDGYDVTMRDGYKVHFSKEEFKEAAKEARFEGDDPSMITSANFIFAASAKRAQMENNDGKAARSFKDAIKTLNDGEYSREGLDRIGLKGLYRQATDADLRNSKVGTVEYGGHSMAVINGRIELWGQRGGVPASGIATVLI
;
A
#
# COMPACT_ATOMS: atom_id res chain seq x y z
N MET A 1 -20.62 -53.79 -35.12
CA MET A 1 -20.46 -53.31 -33.73
C MET A 1 -19.72 -51.99 -33.79
N PHE A 2 -20.42 -50.87 -33.61
CA PHE A 2 -19.83 -49.54 -33.50
C PHE A 2 -20.32 -48.94 -32.18
N THR A 3 -19.40 -48.74 -31.24
CA THR A 3 -19.65 -48.05 -29.97
C THR A 3 -19.64 -46.53 -30.19
N PRO A 4 -20.60 -45.76 -29.65
CA PRO A 4 -20.57 -44.31 -29.76
C PRO A 4 -19.60 -43.69 -28.76
N ALA A 5 -18.95 -42.60 -29.18
CA ALA A 5 -18.02 -41.81 -28.38
C ALA A 5 -18.76 -40.96 -27.33
N ALA A 6 -18.20 -40.89 -26.12
CA ALA A 6 -18.69 -40.09 -25.01
C ALA A 6 -18.48 -38.58 -25.26
N ALA A 7 -19.50 -37.79 -24.92
CA ALA A 7 -19.48 -36.33 -25.00
C ALA A 7 -18.55 -35.71 -23.92
N PRO A 8 -18.02 -34.49 -24.14
CA PRO A 8 -17.15 -33.83 -23.18
C PRO A 8 -17.93 -33.41 -21.92
N THR A 9 -17.37 -33.72 -20.75
CA THR A 9 -17.89 -33.33 -19.45
C THR A 9 -17.72 -31.82 -19.27
N VAL A 10 -18.82 -31.07 -19.37
CA VAL A 10 -18.87 -29.66 -18.99
C VAL A 10 -18.83 -29.60 -17.46
N LEU A 11 -17.81 -28.96 -16.89
CA LEU A 11 -17.76 -28.64 -15.46
C LEU A 11 -18.97 -27.73 -15.13
N PRO A 12 -19.74 -28.01 -14.06
CA PRO A 12 -20.90 -27.21 -13.74
C PRO A 12 -20.45 -25.81 -13.31
N ALA A 13 -21.13 -24.79 -13.84
CA ALA A 13 -21.02 -23.42 -13.34
C ALA A 13 -21.38 -23.42 -11.84
N VAL A 14 -20.44 -22.99 -11.00
CA VAL A 14 -20.67 -22.84 -9.56
C VAL A 14 -21.70 -21.72 -9.37
N GLY A 15 -22.90 -22.08 -8.93
CA GLY A 15 -23.97 -21.12 -8.68
C GLY A 15 -23.68 -20.21 -7.46
N PRO A 16 -24.46 -19.13 -7.28
CA PRO A 16 -24.26 -18.12 -6.23
C PRO A 16 -24.24 -18.67 -4.79
N ALA A 17 -24.82 -19.84 -4.54
CA ALA A 17 -24.76 -20.51 -3.22
C ALA A 17 -23.38 -21.13 -2.90
N GLY A 18 -22.61 -21.53 -3.92
CA GLY A 18 -21.26 -22.08 -3.73
C GLY A 18 -20.23 -21.00 -3.39
N GLU A 19 -20.43 -19.79 -3.90
CA GLU A 19 -19.53 -18.65 -3.66
C GLU A 19 -19.58 -18.18 -2.20
N ALA A 20 -20.77 -18.07 -1.61
CA ALA A 20 -20.93 -17.69 -0.20
C ALA A 20 -20.28 -18.70 0.79
N SER A 21 -20.37 -20.00 0.48
CA SER A 21 -19.68 -21.04 1.25
C SER A 21 -18.15 -20.95 1.13
N THR A 22 -17.67 -20.55 -0.04
CA THR A 22 -16.24 -20.32 -0.29
C THR A 22 -15.74 -19.10 0.48
N VAL A 23 -16.49 -17.99 0.51
CA VAL A 23 -16.20 -16.80 1.34
C VAL A 23 -16.07 -17.20 2.82
N LYS A 24 -17.01 -17.98 3.35
CA LYS A 24 -16.98 -18.48 4.73
C LYS A 24 -15.70 -19.25 5.05
N THR A 25 -15.34 -20.17 4.15
CA THR A 25 -14.17 -21.04 4.33
C THR A 25 -12.88 -20.23 4.36
N LEU A 26 -12.72 -19.31 3.41
CA LEU A 26 -11.53 -18.46 3.31
C LEU A 26 -11.40 -17.49 4.50
N LEU A 27 -12.50 -16.89 4.96
CA LEU A 27 -12.49 -16.01 6.14
C LEU A 27 -12.13 -16.75 7.43
N SER A 28 -12.61 -17.99 7.58
CA SER A 28 -12.28 -18.82 8.74
C SER A 28 -10.78 -19.18 8.73
N GLN A 29 -10.26 -19.59 7.57
CA GLN A 29 -8.82 -19.87 7.41
C GLN A 29 -7.97 -18.62 7.64
N LEU A 30 -8.45 -17.45 7.20
CA LEU A 30 -7.74 -16.18 7.38
C LEU A 30 -7.66 -15.82 8.86
N PHE A 31 -8.78 -15.96 9.59
CA PHE A 31 -8.81 -15.75 11.03
C PHE A 31 -7.83 -16.67 11.76
N ASP A 32 -7.83 -17.97 11.45
CA ASP A 32 -6.90 -18.93 12.05
C ASP A 32 -5.44 -18.61 11.71
N ALA A 33 -5.16 -18.21 10.46
CA ALA A 33 -3.82 -17.84 10.02
C ALA A 33 -3.31 -16.56 10.71
N GLU A 34 -4.19 -15.59 10.96
CA GLU A 34 -3.86 -14.38 11.72
C GLU A 34 -3.55 -14.70 13.19
N GLN A 35 -4.37 -15.54 13.84
CA GLN A 35 -4.11 -15.96 15.22
C GLN A 35 -2.81 -16.77 15.34
N ALA A 36 -2.47 -17.57 14.31
CA ALA A 36 -1.26 -18.37 14.26
C ALA A 36 -0.01 -17.59 13.80
N GLY A 37 -0.13 -16.31 13.47
CA GLY A 37 0.99 -15.49 12.99
C GLY A 37 1.58 -15.95 11.64
N LYS A 38 0.81 -16.64 10.80
CA LYS A 38 1.26 -17.20 9.52
C LYS A 38 1.14 -16.19 8.38
N THR A 39 2.03 -15.20 8.36
CA THR A 39 1.93 -14.02 7.47
C THR A 39 1.80 -14.36 5.97
N GLN A 40 2.50 -15.38 5.46
CA GLN A 40 2.36 -15.78 4.04
C GLN A 40 0.97 -16.35 3.74
N THR A 41 0.47 -17.22 4.62
CA THR A 41 -0.88 -17.80 4.48
C THR A 41 -1.96 -16.74 4.61
N VAL A 42 -1.75 -15.74 5.47
CA VAL A 42 -2.65 -14.58 5.60
C VAL A 42 -2.74 -13.83 4.27
N GLN A 43 -1.61 -13.54 3.62
CA GLN A 43 -1.62 -12.86 2.32
C GLN A 43 -2.33 -13.69 1.25
N ASP A 44 -1.94 -14.97 1.09
CA ASP A 44 -2.52 -15.85 0.08
C ASP A 44 -4.05 -16.00 0.22
N LEU A 45 -4.57 -15.94 1.46
CA LEU A 45 -6.00 -16.00 1.75
C LEU A 45 -6.71 -14.67 1.50
N ARG A 46 -6.06 -13.54 1.79
CA ARG A 46 -6.57 -12.20 1.48
C ARG A 46 -6.69 -11.98 -0.03
N ASP A 47 -5.68 -12.39 -0.80
CA ASP A 47 -5.70 -12.29 -2.27
C ASP A 47 -6.86 -13.10 -2.86
N LYS A 48 -7.08 -14.32 -2.37
CA LYS A 48 -8.22 -15.17 -2.79
C LYS A 48 -9.58 -14.57 -2.41
N LEU A 49 -9.69 -13.93 -1.25
CA LEU A 49 -10.91 -13.24 -0.82
C LEU A 49 -11.19 -12.03 -1.71
N ASN A 50 -10.15 -11.29 -2.10
CA ASN A 50 -10.26 -10.16 -3.02
C ASN A 50 -10.69 -10.61 -4.43
N ASP A 51 -10.09 -11.68 -4.96
CA ASP A 51 -10.50 -12.29 -6.23
C ASP A 51 -11.98 -12.72 -6.22
N LEU A 52 -12.43 -13.30 -5.10
CA LEU A 52 -13.80 -13.76 -4.95
C LEU A 52 -14.77 -12.58 -4.86
N ARG A 53 -14.40 -11.52 -4.12
CA ARG A 53 -15.14 -10.24 -4.08
C ARG A 53 -15.30 -9.65 -5.47
N GLN A 54 -14.23 -9.57 -6.27
CA GLN A 54 -14.30 -9.04 -7.64
C GLN A 54 -15.20 -9.87 -8.56
N LYS A 55 -15.19 -11.20 -8.40
CA LYS A 55 -16.03 -12.11 -9.20
C LYS A 55 -17.52 -12.00 -8.86
N MET A 56 -17.85 -11.92 -7.57
CA MET A 56 -19.25 -11.96 -7.12
C MET A 56 -19.89 -10.57 -6.95
N GLY A 57 -19.07 -9.52 -6.84
CA GLY A 57 -19.49 -8.14 -6.62
C GLY A 57 -19.65 -7.78 -5.14
N ASP A 58 -19.43 -6.50 -4.85
CA ASP A 58 -19.38 -5.93 -3.51
C ASP A 58 -20.66 -6.18 -2.68
N GLU A 59 -21.84 -6.06 -3.29
CA GLU A 59 -23.12 -6.27 -2.60
C GLU A 59 -23.29 -7.71 -2.11
N LYS A 60 -22.98 -8.70 -2.96
CA LYS A 60 -23.10 -10.13 -2.60
C LYS A 60 -22.05 -10.53 -1.57
N PHE A 61 -20.85 -9.97 -1.69
CA PHE A 61 -19.77 -10.24 -0.74
C PHE A 61 -20.09 -9.64 0.64
N LYS A 62 -20.64 -8.42 0.69
CA LYS A 62 -21.13 -7.79 1.92
C LYS A 62 -22.28 -8.57 2.56
N GLU A 63 -23.21 -9.09 1.75
CA GLU A 63 -24.29 -9.97 2.25
C GLU A 63 -23.72 -11.26 2.88
N ALA A 64 -22.71 -11.86 2.25
CA ALA A 64 -22.05 -13.05 2.80
C ALA A 64 -21.37 -12.76 4.16
N LEU A 65 -20.68 -11.63 4.29
CA LEU A 65 -20.09 -11.19 5.56
C LEU A 65 -21.15 -10.98 6.67
N ASN A 66 -22.25 -10.29 6.35
CA ASN A 66 -23.32 -10.03 7.30
C ASN A 66 -23.98 -11.34 7.79
N LYS A 67 -24.26 -12.28 6.89
CA LYS A 67 -24.79 -13.61 7.26
C LYS A 67 -23.84 -14.41 8.14
N LEU A 68 -22.53 -14.23 7.98
CA LEU A 68 -21.54 -14.87 8.86
C LEU A 68 -21.53 -14.26 10.25
N GLY A 69 -21.76 -12.95 10.36
CA GLY A 69 -21.86 -12.24 11.64
C GLY A 69 -23.01 -12.73 12.54
N GLU A 70 -24.12 -13.21 11.96
CA GLU A 70 -25.29 -13.70 12.72
C GLU A 70 -25.02 -14.98 13.53
N SER A 71 -23.98 -15.75 13.18
CA SER A 71 -23.65 -17.04 13.82
C SER A 71 -22.20 -17.13 14.33
N ALA A 72 -21.48 -16.01 14.36
CA ALA A 72 -20.08 -15.94 14.76
C ALA A 72 -19.90 -15.84 16.29
N ASP A 73 -18.82 -16.43 16.81
CA ASP A 73 -18.38 -16.16 18.17
C ASP A 73 -17.82 -14.72 18.31
N SER A 74 -17.67 -14.24 19.54
CA SER A 74 -17.25 -12.85 19.82
C SER A 74 -15.94 -12.41 19.14
N LYS A 75 -14.93 -13.29 19.04
CA LYS A 75 -13.63 -12.94 18.45
C LYS A 75 -13.70 -12.96 16.93
N PHE A 76 -14.39 -13.94 16.37
CA PHE A 76 -14.62 -14.02 14.95
C PHE A 76 -15.54 -12.89 14.46
N LEU A 77 -16.52 -12.49 15.27
CA LEU A 77 -17.40 -11.35 14.98
C LEU A 77 -16.63 -10.03 14.95
N GLU A 78 -15.70 -9.80 15.88
CA GLU A 78 -14.82 -8.62 15.87
C GLU A 78 -13.92 -8.62 14.63
N PHE A 79 -13.37 -9.78 14.28
CA PHE A 79 -12.63 -9.97 13.04
C PHE A 79 -13.49 -9.63 11.79
N LEU A 80 -14.72 -10.14 11.71
CA LEU A 80 -15.63 -9.88 10.60
C LEU A 80 -16.02 -8.40 10.52
N LYS A 81 -16.26 -7.73 11.65
CA LYS A 81 -16.54 -6.28 11.69
C LYS A 81 -15.36 -5.48 11.15
N ARG A 82 -14.13 -5.82 11.57
CA ARG A 82 -12.92 -5.20 11.06
C ARG A 82 -12.77 -5.39 9.54
N MET A 83 -13.04 -6.59 9.03
CA MET A 83 -13.03 -6.86 7.58
C MET A 83 -14.11 -6.08 6.84
N LEU A 84 -15.31 -5.95 7.43
CA LEU A 84 -16.40 -5.18 6.84
C LEU A 84 -16.06 -3.70 6.78
N ASP A 85 -15.48 -3.13 7.83
CA ASP A 85 -15.04 -1.73 7.86
C ASP A 85 -13.84 -1.47 6.92
N GLU A 86 -12.92 -2.43 6.80
CA GLU A 86 -11.75 -2.35 5.92
C GLU A 86 -12.14 -2.39 4.43
N TRP A 87 -13.14 -3.21 4.06
CA TRP A 87 -13.54 -3.40 2.67
C TRP A 87 -14.75 -2.56 2.22
N PHE A 88 -15.62 -2.20 3.16
CA PHE A 88 -16.85 -1.44 2.95
C PHE A 88 -17.01 -0.35 4.02
N PRO A 89 -16.10 0.64 4.05
CA PRO A 89 -16.21 1.74 5.00
C PRO A 89 -17.60 2.38 4.88
N SER A 90 -18.29 2.51 6.01
CA SER A 90 -19.66 3.03 6.05
C SER A 90 -19.68 4.54 5.79
N ASP A 91 -20.59 5.02 4.94
CA ASP A 91 -20.90 6.45 4.78
C ASP A 91 -21.72 7.01 5.98
N ASP A 92 -22.02 6.19 6.99
CA ASP A 92 -22.93 6.49 8.10
C ASP A 92 -22.23 7.05 9.36
N VAL A 93 -21.53 8.17 9.21
CA VAL A 93 -21.53 9.19 10.26
C VAL A 93 -22.32 10.37 9.71
N ALA A 94 -23.61 10.44 10.07
CA ALA A 94 -24.57 11.42 9.56
C ALA A 94 -24.06 12.88 9.66
N PRO A 95 -23.92 13.60 8.52
CA PRO A 95 -23.83 15.05 8.49
C PRO A 95 -25.23 15.68 8.71
N PRO A 96 -25.33 16.93 9.21
CA PRO A 96 -26.59 17.69 9.11
C PRO A 96 -26.99 17.86 7.64
N SER A 97 -28.28 17.69 7.35
CA SER A 97 -28.87 17.67 5.99
C SER A 97 -29.17 19.08 5.42
N PRO A 98 -29.62 19.25 4.15
CA PRO A 98 -28.94 20.09 3.14
C PRO A 98 -29.86 21.20 2.54
N PRO A 99 -29.47 21.84 1.41
CA PRO A 99 -30.23 21.54 0.18
C PRO A 99 -29.39 21.29 -1.08
N SER A 100 -29.89 20.34 -1.88
CA SER A 100 -29.43 19.85 -3.21
C SER A 100 -29.86 20.79 -4.37
N PRO A 101 -29.67 20.49 -5.70
CA PRO A 101 -29.04 19.32 -6.33
C PRO A 101 -28.18 19.57 -7.61
N ARG A 102 -27.42 18.50 -7.98
CA ARG A 102 -27.26 17.92 -9.34
C ARG A 102 -25.88 18.04 -10.01
N GLY A 103 -25.30 16.87 -10.31
CA GLY A 103 -24.26 16.69 -11.34
C GLY A 103 -23.30 15.55 -11.02
N GLY A 104 -23.62 14.33 -11.45
CA GLY A 104 -22.91 13.12 -11.05
C GLY A 104 -21.62 12.79 -11.82
N GLY A 105 -21.01 11.67 -11.41
CA GLY A 105 -20.06 10.91 -12.22
C GLY A 105 -18.80 10.44 -11.47
N GLY A 106 -18.71 9.13 -11.21
CA GLY A 106 -17.46 8.37 -11.36
C GLY A 106 -16.55 8.20 -10.15
N GLY A 107 -16.70 7.07 -9.46
CA GLY A 107 -15.64 6.10 -9.10
C GLY A 107 -14.30 6.60 -8.55
N GLY A 108 -14.06 6.28 -7.26
CA GLY A 108 -12.77 6.43 -6.57
C GLY A 108 -12.93 7.35 -5.36
N GLY A 109 -13.36 6.80 -4.22
CA GLY A 109 -13.56 7.56 -2.99
C GLY A 109 -12.25 8.25 -2.58
N ARG A 110 -12.10 9.53 -2.91
CA ARG A 110 -10.97 10.33 -2.47
C ARG A 110 -11.07 10.48 -0.96
N VAL A 111 -10.03 10.03 -0.25
CA VAL A 111 -9.85 10.29 1.17
C VAL A 111 -10.05 11.79 1.42
N ASN A 112 -10.94 12.16 2.33
CA ASN A 112 -11.20 13.55 2.66
C ASN A 112 -10.09 14.08 3.59
N PRO A 113 -9.24 15.03 3.14
CA PRO A 113 -8.14 15.55 3.96
C PRO A 113 -8.60 16.21 5.26
N ALA A 114 -9.84 16.73 5.30
CA ALA A 114 -10.41 17.33 6.51
C ALA A 114 -10.55 16.34 7.68
N GLY A 115 -10.61 15.03 7.39
CA GLY A 115 -10.71 13.98 8.42
C GLY A 115 -9.45 13.76 9.25
N PHE A 116 -8.32 14.37 8.88
CA PHE A 116 -7.02 14.13 9.51
C PHE A 116 -6.55 15.30 10.40
N GLY A 117 -7.38 16.32 10.56
CA GLY A 117 -7.06 17.51 11.35
C GLY A 117 -6.16 18.51 10.61
N PRO A 118 -5.65 19.54 11.32
CA PRO A 118 -4.82 20.55 10.70
C PRO A 118 -3.46 19.99 10.27
N ALA A 119 -2.95 20.49 9.14
CA ALA A 119 -1.63 20.17 8.62
C ALA A 119 -0.79 21.44 8.45
N GLU A 120 0.47 21.35 8.83
CA GLU A 120 1.44 22.42 8.70
C GLU A 120 2.22 22.28 7.39
N LYS A 121 2.26 23.37 6.62
CA LYS A 121 3.10 23.48 5.43
C LYS A 121 4.58 23.53 5.85
N MET A 122 5.38 22.63 5.28
CA MET A 122 6.79 22.44 5.66
C MET A 122 7.79 23.12 4.71
N SER A 123 7.32 23.71 3.63
CA SER A 123 8.14 24.49 2.70
C SER A 123 7.28 25.46 1.91
N ASP A 124 7.86 26.58 1.46
CA ASP A 124 7.20 27.53 0.57
C ASP A 124 7.54 27.34 -0.90
N LYS A 125 8.42 26.40 -1.22
CA LYS A 125 8.77 26.08 -2.60
C LYS A 125 7.59 25.45 -3.33
N PRO A 126 7.41 25.75 -4.63
CA PRO A 126 6.43 25.06 -5.44
C PRO A 126 6.82 23.59 -5.62
N TYR A 127 5.80 22.72 -5.66
CA TYR A 127 6.03 21.33 -6.03
C TYR A 127 6.28 21.18 -7.53
N THR A 128 7.23 20.31 -7.83
CA THR A 128 7.56 19.86 -9.17
C THR A 128 6.96 18.49 -9.40
N ASN A 129 6.63 18.17 -10.66
CA ASN A 129 6.11 16.86 -11.01
C ASN A 129 7.25 15.83 -11.11
N GLY A 130 7.02 14.66 -10.53
CA GLY A 130 7.98 13.56 -10.38
C GLY A 130 8.41 12.87 -11.68
N ARG A 131 7.65 13.04 -12.76
CA ARG A 131 7.79 12.21 -13.97
C ARG A 131 9.12 12.28 -14.70
N ASN A 132 9.89 13.34 -14.46
CA ASN A 132 11.17 13.58 -15.12
C ASN A 132 12.38 13.25 -14.22
N TYR A 133 12.14 12.77 -12.99
CA TYR A 133 13.16 12.46 -12.01
C TYR A 133 13.43 10.95 -11.95
N PHE A 134 14.14 10.45 -12.97
CA PHE A 134 14.50 9.04 -13.15
C PHE A 134 15.98 8.82 -13.53
N ASN A 135 16.82 9.85 -13.36
CA ASN A 135 18.25 9.76 -13.63
C ASN A 135 18.99 9.61 -12.30
N TYR A 136 19.19 8.37 -11.87
CA TYR A 136 19.88 8.05 -10.64
C TYR A 136 21.25 7.43 -10.93
N LYS A 137 22.24 7.79 -10.11
CA LYS A 137 23.52 7.08 -10.05
C LYS A 137 23.68 6.61 -8.62
N PRO A 138 23.97 5.32 -8.37
CA PRO A 138 24.21 4.83 -7.01
C PRO A 138 25.22 5.72 -6.28
N ASP A 139 24.78 6.30 -5.16
CA ASP A 139 25.54 7.26 -4.39
C ASP A 139 25.77 6.73 -2.97
N ASN A 140 27.02 6.54 -2.59
CA ASN A 140 27.42 6.12 -1.24
C ASN A 140 28.29 7.19 -0.56
N SER A 141 28.23 8.44 -1.03
CA SER A 141 29.06 9.54 -0.54
C SER A 141 28.72 9.98 0.88
N ASN A 142 27.42 9.91 1.25
CA ASN A 142 26.92 10.32 2.57
C ASN A 142 26.01 9.23 3.16
N PRO A 143 26.56 8.06 3.51
CA PRO A 143 25.77 6.91 3.92
C PRO A 143 25.00 7.18 5.20
N GLY A 144 23.72 6.83 5.20
CA GLY A 144 22.80 6.98 6.33
C GLY A 144 22.34 8.41 6.58
N GLN A 145 22.61 9.36 5.67
CA GLN A 145 22.16 10.73 5.85
C GLN A 145 20.62 10.78 5.79
N LYS A 146 20.00 11.08 6.92
CA LYS A 146 18.55 11.22 7.02
C LYS A 146 18.07 12.52 6.38
N PRO A 147 16.86 12.52 5.80
CA PRO A 147 16.17 13.75 5.46
C PRO A 147 15.98 14.67 6.67
N GLY A 148 15.82 15.95 6.40
CA GLY A 148 15.40 16.93 7.39
C GLY A 148 14.00 16.66 7.96
N THR A 149 13.71 17.17 9.16
CA THR A 149 12.37 17.06 9.80
C THR A 149 11.77 18.41 10.17
N GLY A 150 12.48 19.51 9.93
CA GLY A 150 11.97 20.88 10.02
C GLY A 150 11.57 21.44 8.64
N LYS A 151 11.67 22.76 8.49
CA LYS A 151 11.33 23.51 7.26
C LYS A 151 12.53 23.73 6.33
N GLU A 152 13.67 23.11 6.63
CA GLU A 152 14.86 23.14 5.80
C GLU A 152 14.61 22.50 4.43
N SER A 153 15.46 22.87 3.46
CA SER A 153 15.47 22.21 2.16
C SER A 153 15.83 20.73 2.32
N GLY A 154 15.14 19.86 1.59
CA GLY A 154 15.34 18.41 1.69
C GLY A 154 14.78 17.79 2.97
N ASN A 155 13.74 18.39 3.53
CA ASN A 155 12.94 17.76 4.58
C ASN A 155 12.03 16.66 3.99
N ILE A 156 11.75 15.64 4.79
CA ILE A 156 10.95 14.47 4.38
C ILE A 156 9.47 14.78 4.10
N TRP A 157 8.97 15.90 4.62
CA TRP A 157 7.56 16.24 4.51
C TRP A 157 7.27 16.68 3.08
N SER A 158 7.89 17.76 2.62
CA SER A 158 7.63 18.36 1.32
C SER A 158 8.53 17.84 0.19
N GLY A 159 9.67 17.22 0.55
CA GLY A 159 10.69 16.80 -0.42
C GLY A 159 10.14 15.89 -1.51
N PHE A 160 9.29 14.94 -1.13
CA PHE A 160 8.36 14.27 -2.04
C PHE A 160 7.04 13.94 -1.31
N LYS A 161 5.96 13.76 -2.06
CA LYS A 161 4.65 13.34 -1.58
C LYS A 161 3.92 12.54 -2.66
N GLN A 162 2.84 11.88 -2.27
CA GLN A 162 1.94 11.24 -3.23
C GLN A 162 1.34 12.26 -4.20
N GLY A 163 1.06 11.78 -5.41
CA GLY A 163 0.21 12.47 -6.38
C GLY A 163 -1.28 12.20 -6.16
N PRO A 164 -2.11 12.29 -7.21
CA PRO A 164 -3.56 12.08 -7.12
C PRO A 164 -3.98 10.60 -6.92
N ASP A 165 -3.02 9.70 -6.76
CA ASP A 165 -3.23 8.24 -6.80
C ASP A 165 -3.37 7.60 -5.43
N GLY A 166 -3.84 6.34 -5.43
CA GLY A 166 -4.02 5.50 -4.25
C GLY A 166 -2.73 4.91 -3.67
N ASN A 167 -1.54 5.41 -4.04
CA ASN A 167 -0.24 4.86 -3.62
C ASN A 167 0.23 5.30 -2.23
N CYS A 168 -0.70 5.67 -1.33
CA CYS A 168 -0.39 6.15 0.00
C CYS A 168 0.42 5.14 0.84
N VAL A 169 0.13 3.83 0.70
CA VAL A 169 0.86 2.74 1.37
C VAL A 169 2.31 2.68 0.92
N THR A 170 2.56 2.80 -0.38
CA THR A 170 3.94 2.84 -0.90
C THR A 170 4.65 4.13 -0.47
N VAL A 171 3.98 5.29 -0.50
CA VAL A 171 4.60 6.56 -0.07
C VAL A 171 4.95 6.57 1.42
N SER A 172 4.04 6.12 2.29
CA SER A 172 4.29 6.03 3.72
C SER A 172 5.45 5.09 4.03
N ALA A 173 5.53 3.94 3.34
CA ALA A 173 6.63 2.98 3.45
C ALA A 173 7.97 3.60 3.03
N ILE A 174 8.03 4.29 1.88
CA ILE A 174 9.25 4.96 1.40
C ILE A 174 9.71 6.02 2.41
N LYS A 175 8.80 6.87 2.91
CA LYS A 175 9.14 7.92 3.88
C LYS A 175 9.67 7.33 5.19
N ALA A 176 9.00 6.30 5.71
CA ALA A 176 9.44 5.60 6.91
C ALA A 176 10.83 4.98 6.71
N ALA A 177 11.06 4.32 5.57
CA ALA A 177 12.36 3.75 5.22
C ALA A 177 13.46 4.80 5.11
N MET A 178 13.19 5.94 4.46
CA MET A 178 14.16 7.03 4.35
C MET A 178 14.53 7.62 5.71
N MET A 179 13.55 7.76 6.62
CA MET A 179 13.80 8.24 7.98
C MET A 179 14.52 7.23 8.87
N ARG A 180 14.35 5.93 8.59
CA ARG A 180 15.02 4.85 9.32
C ARG A 180 16.47 4.69 8.86
N TYR A 181 16.68 4.59 7.55
CA TYR A 181 17.94 4.13 6.99
C TYR A 181 18.77 5.24 6.33
N GLY A 182 18.14 6.24 5.71
CA GLY A 182 18.81 7.33 4.99
C GLY A 182 18.06 7.69 3.70
N LYS A 183 18.35 8.87 3.14
CA LYS A 183 17.58 9.46 2.03
C LYS A 183 17.88 8.85 0.67
N GLU A 184 19.01 8.14 0.51
CA GLU A 184 19.40 7.55 -0.77
C GLU A 184 18.88 6.11 -0.93
N PRO A 185 18.61 5.63 -2.16
CA PRO A 185 18.27 4.23 -2.41
C PRO A 185 19.31 3.23 -1.89
N THR A 186 20.59 3.61 -1.94
CA THR A 186 21.73 2.90 -1.36
C THR A 186 21.68 2.81 0.17
N ASP A 187 20.99 3.73 0.84
CA ASP A 187 20.71 3.65 2.27
C ASP A 187 19.51 2.75 2.54
N VAL A 188 18.44 2.85 1.75
CA VAL A 188 17.20 2.10 1.97
C VAL A 188 17.38 0.61 1.69
N PHE A 189 18.04 0.26 0.59
CA PHE A 189 18.30 -1.13 0.22
C PHE A 189 19.61 -1.65 0.82
N LYS A 190 19.80 -2.97 0.80
CA LYS A 190 21.05 -3.60 1.26
C LYS A 190 22.19 -3.36 0.27
N GLU A 191 21.88 -3.37 -1.03
CA GLU A 191 22.83 -3.09 -2.09
C GLU A 191 22.12 -2.53 -3.32
N VAL A 192 22.73 -1.54 -3.97
CA VAL A 192 22.29 -0.99 -5.26
C VAL A 192 23.49 -0.88 -6.19
N LYS A 193 23.42 -1.52 -7.36
CA LYS A 193 24.46 -1.50 -8.39
C LYS A 193 23.87 -1.05 -9.72
N GLY A 194 24.59 -0.20 -10.45
CA GLY A 194 24.30 0.01 -11.86
C GLY A 194 24.73 -1.22 -12.66
N ALA A 195 23.87 -1.71 -13.55
CA ALA A 195 24.09 -2.94 -14.31
C ALA A 195 23.59 -2.77 -15.74
N GLY A 196 24.51 -2.60 -16.71
CA GLY A 196 24.18 -2.55 -18.14
C GLY A 196 23.04 -1.58 -18.48
N ASP A 197 21.87 -2.15 -18.76
CA ASP A 197 20.63 -1.48 -19.13
C ASP A 197 19.83 -0.89 -17.94
N GLY A 198 20.22 -1.19 -16.70
CA GLY A 198 19.43 -0.89 -15.51
C GLY A 198 20.20 -0.92 -14.20
N TYR A 199 19.55 -1.46 -13.17
CA TYR A 199 20.05 -1.56 -11.81
C TYR A 199 19.75 -2.93 -11.21
N ASP A 200 20.75 -3.48 -10.52
CA ASP A 200 20.59 -4.63 -9.63
C ASP A 200 20.42 -4.12 -8.20
N VAL A 201 19.32 -4.52 -7.55
CA VAL A 201 19.01 -4.15 -6.16
C VAL A 201 18.87 -5.41 -5.32
N THR A 202 19.61 -5.45 -4.21
CA THR A 202 19.37 -6.41 -3.14
C THR A 202 18.66 -5.70 -1.99
N MET A 203 17.44 -6.14 -1.71
CA MET A 203 16.61 -5.66 -0.61
C MET A 203 17.12 -6.13 0.75
N ARG A 204 16.64 -5.52 1.84
CA ARG A 204 17.12 -5.83 3.20
C ARG A 204 16.65 -7.20 3.71
N ASP A 205 15.49 -7.66 3.26
CA ASP A 205 15.00 -9.02 3.45
C ASP A 205 15.69 -10.07 2.55
N GLY A 206 16.65 -9.64 1.72
CA GLY A 206 17.43 -10.50 0.84
C GLY A 206 16.80 -10.73 -0.54
N TYR A 207 15.61 -10.21 -0.81
CA TYR A 207 15.00 -10.29 -2.14
C TYR A 207 15.83 -9.51 -3.15
N LYS A 208 15.91 -10.01 -4.40
CA LYS A 208 16.71 -9.39 -5.45
C LYS A 208 15.83 -9.03 -6.63
N VAL A 209 16.02 -7.82 -7.14
CA VAL A 209 15.34 -7.33 -8.34
C VAL A 209 16.34 -6.71 -9.30
N HIS A 210 16.04 -6.85 -10.59
CA HIS A 210 16.66 -6.09 -11.65
C HIS A 210 15.58 -5.31 -12.39
N PHE A 211 15.79 -4.01 -12.59
CA PHE A 211 14.91 -3.20 -13.44
C PHE A 211 15.72 -2.29 -14.36
N SER A 212 15.22 -2.13 -15.60
CA SER A 212 15.88 -1.34 -16.63
C SER A 212 15.71 0.17 -16.40
N LYS A 213 16.52 0.98 -17.09
CA LYS A 213 16.34 2.44 -17.12
C LYS A 213 14.99 2.87 -17.69
N GLU A 214 14.44 2.13 -18.66
CA GLU A 214 13.11 2.41 -19.20
C GLU A 214 12.01 2.07 -18.19
N GLU A 215 12.16 0.99 -17.42
CA GLU A 215 11.25 0.68 -16.32
C GLU A 215 11.34 1.73 -15.20
N PHE A 216 12.54 2.23 -14.88
CA PHE A 216 12.67 3.33 -13.92
C PHE A 216 11.97 4.60 -14.41
N LYS A 217 12.11 4.92 -15.70
CA LYS A 217 11.40 6.05 -16.33
C LYS A 217 9.88 5.85 -16.33
N GLU A 218 9.39 4.64 -16.62
CA GLU A 218 7.96 4.32 -16.53
C GLU A 218 7.45 4.44 -15.09
N ALA A 219 8.19 3.92 -14.11
CA ALA A 219 7.90 4.08 -12.69
C ALA A 219 7.80 5.55 -12.28
N ALA A 220 8.78 6.40 -12.61
CA ALA A 220 8.74 7.82 -12.30
C ALA A 220 7.52 8.52 -12.91
N LYS A 221 7.17 8.16 -14.14
CA LYS A 221 6.02 8.74 -14.85
C LYS A 221 4.69 8.36 -14.20
N GLU A 222 4.54 7.11 -13.78
CA GLU A 222 3.26 6.54 -13.37
C GLU A 222 3.09 6.52 -11.82
N ALA A 223 4.16 6.66 -11.04
CA ALA A 223 4.09 6.91 -9.59
C ALA A 223 3.43 8.27 -9.27
N ARG A 224 3.59 9.23 -10.20
CA ARG A 224 3.03 10.59 -10.12
C ARG A 224 3.37 11.32 -8.81
N PHE A 225 4.52 11.01 -8.21
CA PHE A 225 5.00 11.77 -7.06
C PHE A 225 5.19 13.25 -7.41
N GLU A 226 5.08 14.09 -6.41
CA GLU A 226 5.34 15.52 -6.50
C GLU A 226 6.20 15.94 -5.31
N GLY A 227 6.91 17.06 -5.39
CA GLY A 227 7.66 17.56 -4.24
C GLY A 227 8.56 18.72 -4.58
N ASP A 228 9.25 19.26 -3.58
CA ASP A 228 10.17 20.39 -3.75
C ASP A 228 11.66 20.03 -3.70
N ASP A 229 11.99 18.75 -3.56
CA ASP A 229 13.36 18.24 -3.64
C ASP A 229 13.51 17.24 -4.79
N PRO A 230 14.05 17.68 -5.95
CA PRO A 230 14.32 16.82 -7.10
C PRO A 230 15.12 15.55 -6.80
N SER A 231 16.08 15.63 -5.88
CA SER A 231 16.92 14.48 -5.51
C SER A 231 16.11 13.47 -4.71
N MET A 232 15.33 13.96 -3.73
CA MET A 232 14.48 13.08 -2.94
C MET A 232 13.37 12.43 -3.77
N ILE A 233 12.79 13.16 -4.74
CA ILE A 233 11.82 12.59 -5.69
C ILE A 233 12.47 11.51 -6.55
N THR A 234 13.71 11.73 -7.02
CA THR A 234 14.47 10.73 -7.77
C THR A 234 14.68 9.46 -6.93
N SER A 235 15.08 9.61 -5.67
CA SER A 235 15.25 8.49 -4.73
C SER A 235 13.94 7.75 -4.47
N ALA A 236 12.83 8.48 -4.27
CA ALA A 236 11.52 7.90 -4.06
C ALA A 236 11.03 7.13 -5.30
N ASN A 237 11.18 7.69 -6.50
CA ASN A 237 10.86 7.01 -7.76
C ASN A 237 11.70 5.73 -7.93
N PHE A 238 12.97 5.74 -7.51
CA PHE A 238 13.84 4.57 -7.62
C PHE A 238 13.35 3.44 -6.70
N ILE A 239 13.01 3.77 -5.45
CA ILE A 239 12.47 2.81 -4.48
C ILE A 239 11.11 2.29 -4.96
N PHE A 240 10.27 3.15 -5.55
CA PHE A 240 9.02 2.74 -6.20
C PHE A 240 9.26 1.78 -7.38
N ALA A 241 10.26 2.02 -8.22
CA ALA A 241 10.60 1.11 -9.34
C ALA A 241 11.01 -0.28 -8.85
N ALA A 242 11.82 -0.35 -7.78
CA ALA A 242 12.19 -1.61 -7.14
C ALA A 242 10.96 -2.33 -6.54
N SER A 243 10.07 -1.57 -5.88
CA SER A 243 8.78 -2.06 -5.37
C SER A 243 7.91 -2.66 -6.47
N ALA A 244 7.73 -1.92 -7.58
CA ALA A 244 6.96 -2.36 -8.75
C ALA A 244 7.57 -3.60 -9.40
N LYS A 245 8.91 -3.67 -9.50
CA LYS A 245 9.60 -4.83 -10.05
C LYS A 245 9.38 -6.08 -9.18
N ARG A 246 9.46 -5.93 -7.86
CA ARG A 246 9.14 -7.02 -6.94
C ARG A 246 7.67 -7.44 -7.08
N ALA A 247 6.73 -6.49 -7.10
CA ALA A 247 5.31 -6.77 -7.31
C ALA A 247 5.05 -7.52 -8.63
N GLN A 248 5.76 -7.18 -9.71
CA GLN A 248 5.72 -7.92 -10.97
C GLN A 248 6.17 -9.37 -10.78
N MET A 249 7.30 -9.60 -10.12
CA MET A 249 7.88 -10.94 -9.92
C MET A 249 7.05 -11.81 -8.97
N GLU A 250 6.45 -11.21 -7.93
CA GLU A 250 5.58 -11.89 -6.97
C GLU A 250 4.13 -12.03 -7.48
N ASN A 251 3.84 -11.51 -8.68
CA ASN A 251 2.50 -11.47 -9.28
C ASN A 251 1.44 -10.86 -8.36
N ASN A 252 1.74 -9.69 -7.78
CA ASN A 252 0.82 -8.92 -6.94
C ASN A 252 -0.59 -8.83 -7.56
N ASP A 253 -1.62 -9.04 -6.74
CA ASP A 253 -3.04 -9.14 -7.11
C ASP A 253 -3.36 -10.12 -8.25
N GLY A 254 -2.51 -11.14 -8.45
CA GLY A 254 -2.68 -12.13 -9.52
C GLY A 254 -2.50 -11.58 -10.94
N LYS A 255 -2.23 -10.28 -11.10
CA LYS A 255 -2.25 -9.57 -12.40
C LYS A 255 -0.94 -8.83 -12.72
N ALA A 256 -0.06 -8.62 -11.73
CA ALA A 256 1.18 -7.86 -11.90
C ALA A 256 2.21 -8.55 -12.82
N ALA A 257 2.25 -9.88 -12.88
CA ALA A 257 3.23 -10.60 -13.71
C ALA A 257 3.02 -10.39 -15.22
N ARG A 258 1.87 -9.84 -15.64
CA ARG A 258 1.57 -9.55 -17.05
C ARG A 258 2.53 -8.54 -17.65
N SER A 259 2.88 -7.49 -16.91
CA SER A 259 3.81 -6.45 -17.35
C SER A 259 4.24 -5.57 -16.19
N PHE A 260 5.38 -4.90 -16.32
CA PHE A 260 5.83 -3.91 -15.33
C PHE A 260 4.78 -2.80 -15.12
N LYS A 261 4.12 -2.38 -16.20
CA LYS A 261 3.00 -1.43 -16.15
C LYS A 261 1.81 -1.95 -15.35
N ASP A 262 1.46 -3.23 -15.47
CA ASP A 262 0.39 -3.82 -14.67
C ASP A 262 0.78 -3.93 -13.19
N ALA A 263 2.05 -4.19 -12.89
CA ALA A 263 2.57 -4.10 -11.53
C ALA A 263 2.48 -2.66 -10.98
N ILE A 264 2.78 -1.63 -11.75
CA ILE A 264 2.57 -0.25 -11.28
C ILE A 264 1.09 0.03 -10.97
N LYS A 265 0.16 -0.52 -11.75
CA LYS A 265 -1.27 -0.33 -11.50
C LYS A 265 -1.70 -0.92 -10.15
N THR A 266 -1.17 -2.10 -9.79
CA THR A 266 -1.44 -2.71 -8.47
C THR A 266 -0.90 -1.88 -7.31
N LEU A 267 0.08 -1.03 -7.58
CA LEU A 267 0.63 -0.12 -6.56
C LEU A 267 -0.18 1.17 -6.40
N ASN A 268 -1.02 1.50 -7.38
CA ASN A 268 -1.73 2.77 -7.48
C ASN A 268 -3.25 2.65 -7.27
N ASP A 269 -3.81 1.44 -7.15
CA ASP A 269 -5.25 1.18 -7.04
C ASP A 269 -5.78 1.05 -5.59
N GLY A 270 -4.93 1.29 -4.59
CA GLY A 270 -5.26 1.22 -3.17
C GLY A 270 -4.81 -0.10 -2.57
N GLU A 271 -3.71 -0.06 -1.82
CA GLU A 271 -3.03 -1.25 -1.30
C GLU A 271 -3.43 -1.54 0.16
N TYR A 272 -3.30 -2.80 0.62
CA TYR A 272 -3.52 -3.14 2.03
C TYR A 272 -2.37 -2.64 2.93
N SER A 273 -2.68 -2.44 4.21
CA SER A 273 -1.71 -2.04 5.23
C SER A 273 -0.52 -3.00 5.27
N ARG A 274 0.70 -2.46 5.41
CA ARG A 274 2.02 -3.15 5.48
C ARG A 274 2.59 -3.72 4.19
N GLU A 275 1.79 -3.92 3.14
CA GLU A 275 2.30 -4.45 1.87
C GLU A 275 3.41 -3.57 1.27
N GLY A 276 3.31 -2.25 1.44
CA GLY A 276 4.34 -1.31 0.98
C GLY A 276 5.70 -1.55 1.63
N LEU A 277 5.74 -1.88 2.93
CA LEU A 277 6.98 -2.17 3.67
C LEU A 277 7.61 -3.49 3.21
N ASP A 278 6.78 -4.52 2.98
CA ASP A 278 7.24 -5.79 2.43
C ASP A 278 7.79 -5.62 1.02
N ARG A 279 7.08 -4.91 0.13
CA ARG A 279 7.50 -4.71 -1.27
C ARG A 279 8.79 -3.91 -1.41
N ILE A 280 9.08 -2.98 -0.50
CA ILE A 280 10.39 -2.29 -0.48
C ILE A 280 11.47 -3.07 0.29
N GLY A 281 11.19 -4.31 0.70
CA GLY A 281 12.20 -5.23 1.21
C GLY A 281 12.44 -5.17 2.71
N LEU A 282 11.45 -4.76 3.50
CA LEU A 282 11.56 -4.61 4.96
C LEU A 282 10.87 -5.73 5.74
N LYS A 283 10.49 -6.83 5.08
CA LYS A 283 9.90 -8.00 5.75
C LYS A 283 10.82 -8.48 6.87
N GLY A 284 10.28 -8.61 8.09
CA GLY A 284 11.03 -8.98 9.29
C GLY A 284 11.85 -7.84 9.94
N LEU A 285 11.80 -6.62 9.38
CA LEU A 285 12.47 -5.42 9.91
C LEU A 285 11.47 -4.39 10.47
N TYR A 286 10.25 -4.83 10.73
CA TYR A 286 9.22 -4.06 11.41
C TYR A 286 8.42 -4.97 12.32
N ARG A 287 7.69 -4.37 13.26
CA ARG A 287 6.70 -5.06 14.08
C ARG A 287 5.41 -4.27 14.15
N GLN A 288 4.33 -4.98 14.42
CA GLN A 288 3.09 -4.34 14.85
C GLN A 288 3.35 -3.47 16.09
N ALA A 289 2.67 -2.33 16.14
CA ALA A 289 2.82 -1.32 17.17
C ALA A 289 1.45 -0.79 17.60
N THR A 290 1.48 0.15 18.54
CA THR A 290 0.34 0.98 18.92
C THR A 290 0.57 2.42 18.45
N ASP A 291 -0.49 3.22 18.45
CA ASP A 291 -0.38 4.68 18.29
C ASP A 291 0.50 5.31 19.38
N ALA A 292 0.49 4.77 20.60
CA ALA A 292 1.38 5.22 21.67
C ALA A 292 2.88 4.98 21.36
N ASP A 293 3.23 3.85 20.75
CA ASP A 293 4.59 3.57 20.27
C ASP A 293 5.05 4.66 19.29
N LEU A 294 4.19 5.06 18.35
CA LEU A 294 4.48 6.06 17.32
C LEU A 294 4.51 7.49 17.90
N ARG A 295 3.65 7.82 18.87
CA ARG A 295 3.70 9.10 19.61
C ARG A 295 5.02 9.31 20.34
N ASN A 296 5.70 8.23 20.75
CA ASN A 296 7.03 8.27 21.35
C ASN A 296 8.17 8.44 20.31
N SER A 297 7.88 9.07 19.18
CA SER A 297 8.86 9.40 18.12
C SER A 297 9.53 8.21 17.44
N LYS A 298 8.93 7.01 17.52
CA LYS A 298 9.34 5.88 16.68
C LYS A 298 8.89 6.13 15.24
N VAL A 299 9.76 5.82 14.30
CA VAL A 299 9.46 5.91 12.87
C VAL A 299 8.67 4.67 12.44
N GLY A 300 7.62 4.87 11.66
CA GLY A 300 6.75 3.80 11.23
C GLY A 300 5.63 4.27 10.31
N THR A 301 4.61 3.44 10.17
CA THR A 301 3.37 3.77 9.46
C THR A 301 2.17 3.60 10.36
N VAL A 302 1.12 4.37 10.07
CA VAL A 302 -0.19 4.20 10.66
C VAL A 302 -1.26 4.29 9.58
N GLU A 303 -2.26 3.41 9.66
CA GLU A 303 -3.37 3.36 8.73
C GLU A 303 -4.71 3.56 9.44
N TYR A 304 -5.46 4.58 9.02
CA TYR A 304 -6.85 4.85 9.43
C TYR A 304 -7.54 5.78 8.42
N GLY A 305 -8.88 5.79 8.41
CA GLY A 305 -9.66 6.69 7.54
C GLY A 305 -9.40 6.49 6.04
N GLY A 306 -9.06 5.26 5.63
CA GLY A 306 -8.75 4.93 4.23
C GLY A 306 -7.39 5.45 3.74
N HIS A 307 -6.49 5.86 4.65
CA HIS A 307 -5.19 6.42 4.31
C HIS A 307 -4.06 5.79 5.12
N SER A 308 -2.92 5.53 4.45
CA SER A 308 -1.67 5.14 5.10
C SER A 308 -0.74 6.35 5.18
N MET A 309 -0.22 6.61 6.38
CA MET A 309 0.64 7.75 6.68
C MET A 309 1.94 7.29 7.31
N ALA A 310 3.05 7.91 6.93
CA ALA A 310 4.29 7.77 7.70
C ALA A 310 4.15 8.54 9.02
N VAL A 311 4.70 8.00 10.11
CA VAL A 311 4.85 8.74 11.36
C VAL A 311 6.32 9.03 11.59
N ILE A 312 6.63 10.31 11.76
CA ILE A 312 7.99 10.83 11.85
C ILE A 312 8.02 11.79 13.03
N ASN A 313 8.87 11.51 14.03
CA ASN A 313 8.94 12.29 15.29
C ASN A 313 7.56 12.50 15.95
N GLY A 314 6.73 11.46 15.96
CA GLY A 314 5.40 11.48 16.58
C GLY A 314 4.35 12.28 15.82
N ARG A 315 4.62 12.66 14.57
CA ARG A 315 3.70 13.39 13.69
C ARG A 315 3.39 12.61 12.43
N ILE A 316 2.13 12.60 12.01
CA ILE A 316 1.69 11.99 10.76
C ILE A 316 2.10 12.84 9.56
N GLU A 317 2.47 12.20 8.46
CA GLU A 317 2.68 12.85 7.17
C GLU A 317 1.36 12.90 6.40
N LEU A 318 1.01 14.07 5.85
CA LEU A 318 -0.25 14.31 5.14
C LEU A 318 -0.01 15.02 3.82
N TRP A 319 0.09 14.27 2.72
CA TRP A 319 0.20 14.82 1.35
C TRP A 319 1.23 15.94 1.20
N GLY A 320 2.42 15.76 1.76
CA GLY A 320 3.50 16.74 1.72
C GLY A 320 3.56 17.70 2.92
N GLN A 321 2.68 17.53 3.90
CA GLN A 321 2.56 18.39 5.08
C GLN A 321 2.77 17.61 6.37
N ARG A 322 3.04 18.32 7.46
CA ARG A 322 3.18 17.74 8.80
C ARG A 322 1.87 17.86 9.56
N GLY A 323 1.23 16.73 9.84
CA GLY A 323 -0.03 16.67 10.58
C GLY A 323 0.14 16.63 12.10
N GLY A 324 -0.95 16.28 12.77
CA GLY A 324 -1.03 16.09 14.22
C GLY A 324 -0.31 14.84 14.72
N VAL A 325 -0.61 14.47 15.97
CA VAL A 325 -0.19 13.18 16.53
C VAL A 325 -1.00 12.04 15.89
N PRO A 326 -0.44 10.82 15.73
CA PRO A 326 -1.19 9.71 15.18
C PRO A 326 -2.37 9.32 16.09
N ALA A 327 -3.53 9.11 15.46
CA ALA A 327 -4.67 8.46 16.08
C ALA A 327 -4.49 6.94 16.13
N SER A 328 -5.40 6.25 16.83
CA SER A 328 -5.44 4.78 16.83
C SER A 328 -5.80 4.25 15.44
N GLY A 329 -5.09 3.22 15.01
CA GLY A 329 -5.22 2.60 13.69
C GLY A 329 -4.36 1.34 13.62
N ILE A 330 -4.20 0.78 12.43
CA ILE A 330 -3.20 -0.26 12.21
C ILE A 330 -1.84 0.46 12.28
N ALA A 331 -0.98 0.06 13.21
CA ALA A 331 0.28 0.74 13.47
C ALA A 331 1.45 -0.24 13.32
N THR A 332 2.52 0.25 12.72
CA THR A 332 3.75 -0.51 12.48
C THR A 332 4.95 0.37 12.80
N VAL A 333 5.94 -0.14 13.53
CA VAL A 333 7.23 0.55 13.76
C VAL A 333 8.36 -0.22 13.08
N LEU A 334 9.30 0.51 12.50
CA LEU A 334 10.54 -0.07 11.98
C LEU A 334 11.47 -0.43 13.14
N ILE A 335 12.15 -1.57 13.03
CA ILE A 335 13.08 -2.12 14.03
C ILE A 335 14.50 -1.62 13.79
#